data_AF-A0A420CUF9-F1
#
_entry.id   AF-A0A420CUF9-F1
#
_cell.length_a   1.000
_cell.length_b   1.000
_cell.length_c   1.000
_cell.angle_alpha   90.00
_cell.angle_beta   90.00
_cell.angle_gamma   90.00
#
_symmetry.space_group_name_H-M   'P 1'
#
loop_
_entity.id
_entity.type
_entity.pdbx_description
1 polymer ?
#
loop_
_entity_poly.entity_id
_entity_poly.type
_entity_poly.pdbx_seq_one_letter_code
_entity_poly.pdbx_strand_id
1 'polypeptide(L)'
;MSKIFFLASCMTFSLVSAQKLTKENVTGFWKLKEAGFYEGKKKVIKEFDNCRLMRNYAIREDGFAIYNYVEGKSGDCSPSEPRLSFWRVVENRIQFYVDDKNILEEVEVTINKDHTITFSSYIPEPKKVDGDILAEKIVNTVHYDILEKQY
;
A
#
# COMPACT_ATOMS: atom_id res chain seq x y z
N MET A 1 -37.52 34.63 -35.13
CA MET A 1 -37.42 33.53 -34.14
C MET A 1 -35.94 33.23 -33.95
N SER A 2 -35.36 33.54 -32.79
CA SER A 2 -34.01 33.10 -32.46
C SER A 2 -34.04 32.56 -31.04
N LYS A 3 -33.97 31.24 -30.90
CA LYS A 3 -33.90 30.55 -29.61
C LYS A 3 -32.43 30.41 -29.26
N ILE A 4 -31.95 31.25 -28.34
CA ILE A 4 -30.62 31.11 -27.76
C ILE A 4 -30.71 30.00 -26.71
N PHE A 5 -30.17 28.83 -27.04
CA PHE A 5 -29.94 27.76 -26.06
C PHE A 5 -28.71 28.11 -25.24
N PHE A 6 -28.92 28.58 -24.01
CA PHE A 6 -27.88 28.61 -22.99
C PHE A 6 -27.65 27.19 -22.47
N LEU A 7 -26.61 26.51 -22.97
CA LEU A 7 -26.07 25.31 -22.32
C LEU A 7 -25.22 25.76 -21.12
N ALA A 8 -25.78 25.60 -19.92
CA ALA A 8 -25.01 25.66 -18.69
C ALA A 8 -24.19 24.37 -18.56
N SER A 9 -22.88 24.46 -18.82
CA SER A 9 -21.93 23.39 -18.53
C SER A 9 -21.65 23.38 -17.03
N CYS A 10 -22.33 22.49 -16.29
CA CYS A 10 -21.95 22.15 -14.92
C CYS A 10 -20.64 21.37 -14.95
N MET A 11 -19.51 22.06 -14.79
CA MET A 11 -18.24 21.43 -14.44
C MET A 11 -18.36 20.90 -13.01
N THR A 12 -18.67 19.62 -12.86
CA THR A 12 -18.48 18.92 -11.59
C THR A 12 -16.98 18.79 -11.37
N PHE A 13 -16.40 19.69 -10.58
CA PHE A 13 -15.10 19.46 -9.98
C PHE A 13 -15.22 18.22 -9.10
N SER A 14 -14.65 17.09 -9.55
CA SER A 14 -14.37 15.97 -8.67
C SER A 14 -13.42 16.49 -7.60
N LEU A 15 -13.95 16.75 -6.41
CA LEU A 15 -13.18 16.91 -5.17
C LEU A 15 -12.44 15.60 -4.94
N VAL A 16 -11.28 15.44 -5.59
CA VAL A 16 -10.30 14.45 -5.19
C VAL A 16 -9.87 14.92 -3.80
N SER A 17 -10.43 14.29 -2.76
CA SER A 17 -9.97 14.47 -1.41
C SER A 17 -8.47 14.18 -1.40
N ALA A 18 -7.65 15.23 -1.36
CA ALA A 18 -6.22 15.11 -1.19
C ALA A 18 -6.01 14.64 0.25
N GLN A 19 -5.98 13.31 0.45
CA GLN A 19 -5.54 12.74 1.72
C GLN A 19 -4.20 13.41 2.06
N LYS A 20 -4.00 13.75 3.33
CA LYS A 20 -2.72 14.24 3.84
C LYS A 20 -2.32 13.34 4.99
N LEU A 21 -1.51 12.34 4.67
CA LEU A 21 -1.06 11.37 5.65
C LEU A 21 -0.21 12.06 6.72
N THR A 22 -0.51 11.78 7.99
CA THR A 22 0.30 12.21 9.13
C THR A 22 0.92 11.00 9.81
N LYS A 23 1.93 11.23 10.68
CA LYS A 23 2.54 10.13 11.44
C LYS A 23 1.51 9.44 12.35
N GLU A 24 0.62 10.23 12.96
CA GLU A 24 -0.43 9.75 13.86
C GLU A 24 -1.42 8.82 13.16
N ASN A 25 -1.64 9.01 11.85
CA ASN A 25 -2.53 8.13 11.08
C ASN A 25 -1.97 6.71 10.93
N VAL A 26 -0.64 6.55 10.94
CA VAL A 26 0.02 5.29 10.56
C VAL A 26 0.80 4.65 11.71
N THR A 27 1.13 5.39 12.76
CA THR A 27 1.67 4.81 13.98
C THR A 27 0.67 3.81 14.58
N GLY A 28 1.17 2.63 14.93
CA GLY A 28 0.41 1.58 15.58
C GLY A 28 0.91 0.18 15.24
N PHE A 29 0.18 -0.80 15.76
CA PHE A 29 0.35 -2.21 15.42
C PHE A 29 -0.71 -2.59 14.39
N TRP A 30 -0.25 -3.05 13.23
CA TRP A 30 -1.06 -3.31 12.06
C TRP A 30 -0.88 -4.76 11.66
N LYS A 31 -1.98 -5.52 11.58
CA LYS A 31 -1.98 -6.92 11.17
C LYS A 31 -2.54 -7.05 9.76
N LEU A 32 -1.95 -7.93 8.96
CA LEU A 32 -2.46 -8.22 7.63
C LEU A 32 -3.83 -8.89 7.71
N LYS A 33 -4.81 -8.28 7.05
CA LYS A 33 -6.18 -8.80 6.93
C LYS A 33 -6.42 -9.41 5.55
N GLU A 34 -5.93 -8.75 4.52
CA GLU A 34 -6.09 -9.16 3.13
C GLU A 34 -4.93 -8.61 2.31
N ALA A 35 -4.55 -9.29 1.23
CA ALA A 35 -3.62 -8.74 0.26
C ALA A 35 -3.91 -9.27 -1.14
N GLY A 36 -3.26 -8.68 -2.13
CA GLY A 36 -3.48 -9.04 -3.52
C GLY A 36 -2.76 -8.11 -4.47
N PHE A 37 -3.36 -7.93 -5.65
CA PHE A 37 -2.85 -7.03 -6.67
C PHE A 37 -3.99 -6.50 -7.54
N TYR A 38 -3.68 -5.49 -8.34
CA TYR A 38 -4.62 -4.93 -9.32
C TYR A 38 -4.27 -5.39 -10.74
N GLU A 39 -5.27 -5.89 -11.47
CA GLU A 39 -5.19 -6.13 -12.91
C GLU A 39 -6.21 -5.25 -13.63
N GLY A 40 -5.75 -4.29 -14.43
CA GLY A 40 -6.65 -3.41 -15.19
C GLY A 40 -7.68 -2.69 -14.31
N LYS A 41 -7.26 -2.20 -13.13
CA LYS A 41 -8.07 -1.59 -12.06
C LYS A 41 -8.98 -2.55 -11.28
N LYS A 42 -9.03 -3.83 -11.67
CA LYS A 42 -9.75 -4.85 -10.91
C LYS A 42 -8.87 -5.36 -9.77
N LYS A 43 -9.42 -5.32 -8.56
CA LYS A 43 -8.79 -5.91 -7.37
C LYS A 43 -8.84 -7.44 -7.48
N VAL A 44 -7.68 -8.09 -7.40
CA VAL A 44 -7.51 -9.55 -7.38
C VAL A 44 -6.97 -9.94 -6.02
N ILE A 45 -7.80 -10.63 -5.23
CA ILE A 45 -7.44 -11.10 -3.89
C ILE A 45 -6.52 -12.31 -4.04
N LYS A 46 -5.39 -12.30 -3.35
CA LYS A 46 -4.51 -13.47 -3.27
C LYS A 46 -5.04 -14.41 -2.19
N GLU A 47 -5.14 -15.70 -2.51
CA GLU A 47 -5.44 -16.69 -1.49
C GLU A 47 -4.27 -16.78 -0.50
N PHE A 48 -4.53 -16.40 0.76
CA PHE A 48 -3.57 -16.52 1.84
C PHE A 48 -3.94 -17.69 2.74
N ASP A 49 -2.91 -18.46 3.09
CA ASP A 49 -3.00 -19.38 4.21
C ASP A 49 -2.92 -18.63 5.54
N ASN A 50 -3.31 -19.29 6.64
CA ASN A 50 -3.34 -18.68 7.96
C ASN A 50 -1.94 -18.21 8.42
N CYS A 51 -0.85 -18.84 7.95
CA CYS A 51 0.51 -18.43 8.30
C CYS A 51 0.82 -17.04 7.74
N ARG A 52 0.48 -16.79 6.48
CA ARG A 52 0.76 -15.50 5.85
C ARG A 52 -0.06 -14.35 6.43
N LEU A 53 -1.25 -14.63 6.96
CA LEU A 53 -2.08 -13.65 7.70
C LEU A 53 -1.49 -13.28 9.08
N MET A 54 -0.41 -13.94 9.52
CA MET A 54 0.31 -13.54 10.74
C MET A 54 1.27 -12.37 10.51
N ARG A 55 1.43 -11.90 9.26
CA ARG A 55 2.23 -10.72 8.92
C ARG A 55 1.71 -9.49 9.65
N ASN A 56 2.63 -8.69 10.18
CA ASN A 56 2.28 -7.49 10.91
C ASN A 56 3.39 -6.43 10.82
N TYR A 57 2.98 -5.19 10.99
CA TYR A 57 3.85 -4.03 11.10
C TYR A 57 3.66 -3.40 12.47
N ALA A 58 4.76 -3.08 13.15
CA ALA A 58 4.78 -2.17 14.29
C ALA A 58 5.45 -0.87 13.84
N ILE A 59 4.67 0.18 13.64
CA ILE A 59 5.14 1.51 13.23
C ILE A 59 5.14 2.40 14.46
N ARG A 60 6.32 2.80 14.94
CA ARG A 60 6.49 3.46 16.23
C ARG A 60 6.74 4.96 16.08
N GLU A 61 6.31 5.73 17.07
CA GLU A 61 6.46 7.20 17.09
C GLU A 61 7.91 7.67 17.11
N ASP A 62 8.81 6.86 17.68
CA ASP A 62 10.25 7.12 17.75
C ASP A 62 10.99 6.96 16.42
N GLY A 63 10.27 6.67 15.33
CA GLY A 63 10.81 6.59 13.97
C GLY A 63 11.28 5.21 13.54
N PHE A 64 11.09 4.18 14.38
CA PHE A 64 11.38 2.79 14.02
C PHE A 64 10.13 2.04 13.55
N ALA A 65 10.32 1.14 12.60
CA ALA A 65 9.31 0.22 12.12
C ALA A 65 9.84 -1.21 12.10
N ILE A 66 9.03 -2.15 12.58
CA ILE A 66 9.33 -3.58 12.54
C ILE A 66 8.29 -4.24 11.62
N TYR A 67 8.77 -4.95 10.61
CA TYR A 67 7.94 -5.82 9.79
C TYR A 67 8.22 -7.28 10.13
N ASN A 68 7.20 -7.97 10.63
CA ASN A 68 7.25 -9.39 10.90
C ASN A 68 6.54 -10.12 9.77
N TYR A 69 7.21 -11.11 9.20
CA TYR A 69 6.60 -12.02 8.24
C TYR A 69 6.87 -13.46 8.62
N VAL A 70 5.96 -14.31 8.15
CA VAL A 70 5.96 -15.73 8.43
C VAL A 70 5.99 -16.44 7.08
N GLU A 71 6.89 -17.40 6.97
CA GLU A 71 7.05 -18.28 5.84
C GLU A 71 6.36 -19.62 6.09
N GLY A 72 6.30 -20.44 5.05
CA GLY A 72 5.66 -21.74 5.08
C GLY A 72 4.19 -21.71 4.64
N LYS A 73 3.42 -22.67 5.14
CA LYS A 73 2.02 -22.95 4.76
C LYS A 73 1.23 -23.42 5.98
N SER A 74 -0.09 -23.33 5.95
CA SER A 74 -0.95 -23.78 7.06
C SER A 74 -0.52 -25.15 7.62
N GLY A 75 -0.21 -25.19 8.91
CA GLY A 75 0.29 -26.39 9.61
C GLY A 75 1.81 -26.48 9.74
N ASP A 76 2.56 -25.62 9.05
CA ASP A 76 4.01 -25.52 9.06
C ASP A 76 4.43 -24.05 8.88
N CYS A 77 4.00 -23.21 9.83
CA CYS A 77 4.34 -21.79 9.84
C CYS A 77 5.71 -21.59 10.50
N SER A 78 6.63 -20.90 9.82
CA SER A 78 7.95 -20.57 10.36
C SER A 78 8.11 -19.05 10.44
N PRO A 79 8.25 -18.47 11.65
CA PRO A 79 8.56 -17.06 11.79
C PRO A 79 9.91 -16.75 11.13
N SER A 80 9.94 -15.73 10.28
CA SER A 80 11.17 -15.23 9.69
C SER A 80 11.81 -14.18 10.60
N GLU A 81 13.07 -13.83 10.32
CA GLU A 81 13.74 -12.75 11.03
C GLU A 81 12.99 -11.42 10.81
N PRO A 82 12.60 -10.71 11.90
CA PRO A 82 11.94 -9.42 11.78
C PRO A 82 12.80 -8.38 11.07
N ARG A 83 12.22 -7.65 10.12
CA ARG A 83 12.91 -6.53 9.46
C ARG A 83 12.73 -5.26 10.28
N LEU A 84 13.80 -4.82 10.95
CA LEU A 84 13.87 -3.49 11.57
C LEU A 84 14.27 -2.44 10.52
N SER A 85 13.59 -1.30 10.54
CA SER A 85 13.84 -0.17 9.65
C SER A 85 13.53 1.16 10.33
N PHE A 86 14.09 2.25 9.82
CA PHE A 86 13.54 3.58 10.06
C PHE A 86 12.35 3.81 9.13
N TRP A 87 11.46 4.73 9.48
CA TRP A 87 10.36 5.11 8.61
C TRP A 87 10.08 6.62 8.61
N ARG A 88 9.48 7.11 7.53
CA ARG A 88 8.99 8.49 7.41
C ARG A 88 7.80 8.57 6.46
N VAL A 89 6.98 9.61 6.65
CA VAL A 89 5.92 9.97 5.69
C VAL A 89 6.51 10.90 4.62
N VAL A 90 6.24 10.59 3.36
CA VAL A 90 6.52 11.44 2.20
C VAL A 90 5.23 11.60 1.42
N GLU A 91 4.59 12.78 1.52
CA GLU A 91 3.25 13.02 0.96
C GLU A 91 2.22 12.03 1.54
N ASN A 92 1.68 11.11 0.72
CA ASN A 92 0.78 10.03 1.15
C ASN A 92 1.44 8.66 1.15
N ARG A 93 2.77 8.62 1.22
CA ARG A 93 3.56 7.40 1.21
C ARG A 93 4.27 7.21 2.54
N ILE A 94 4.56 5.95 2.85
CA ILE A 94 5.56 5.60 3.85
C ILE A 94 6.79 5.09 3.12
N GLN A 95 7.95 5.61 3.49
CA GLN A 95 9.25 5.05 3.13
C GLN A 95 9.84 4.33 4.34
N PHE A 96 10.20 3.07 4.16
CA PHE A 96 10.99 2.27 5.09
C PHE A 96 12.44 2.24 4.60
N TYR A 97 13.40 2.54 5.46
CA TYR A 97 14.81 2.73 5.05
C TYR A 97 15.79 2.33 6.15
N VAL A 98 17.04 2.08 5.76
CA VAL A 98 18.17 1.82 6.68
C VAL A 98 19.00 3.09 6.89
N ASP A 99 19.17 3.86 5.82
CA ASP A 99 19.80 5.18 5.80
C ASP A 99 19.23 6.02 4.63
N ASP A 100 19.68 7.27 4.49
CA ASP A 100 19.18 8.20 3.47
C ASP A 100 19.36 7.74 2.01
N LYS A 101 20.24 6.77 1.75
CA LYS A 101 20.51 6.23 0.40
C LYS A 101 19.86 4.87 0.18
N ASN A 102 19.47 4.17 1.25
CA ASN A 102 19.00 2.79 1.21
C ASN A 102 17.52 2.71 1.64
N ILE A 103 16.63 2.96 0.68
CA ILE A 103 15.19 2.72 0.82
C ILE A 103 14.93 1.22 0.63
N LEU A 104 14.33 0.60 1.65
CA LEU A 104 13.96 -0.82 1.65
C LEU A 104 12.63 -1.05 0.93
N GLU A 105 11.68 -0.14 1.16
CA GLU A 105 10.33 -0.27 0.66
C GLU A 105 9.63 1.10 0.69
N GLU A 106 8.78 1.34 -0.30
CA GLU A 106 7.92 2.51 -0.37
C GLU A 106 6.51 2.08 -0.74
N VAL A 107 5.55 2.54 0.06
CA VAL A 107 4.13 2.19 -0.09
C VAL A 107 3.27 3.44 -0.12
N GLU A 108 2.33 3.49 -1.06
CA GLU A 108 1.23 4.45 -1.00
C GLU A 108 0.23 4.01 0.06
N VAL A 109 -0.23 4.95 0.89
CA VAL A 109 -1.15 4.67 1.98
C VAL A 109 -2.52 5.26 1.67
N THR A 110 -3.55 4.43 1.77
CA THR A 110 -4.95 4.88 1.80
C THR A 110 -5.56 4.57 3.16
N ILE A 111 -6.14 5.57 3.81
CA ILE A 111 -6.93 5.37 5.03
C ILE A 111 -8.35 5.02 4.62
N ASN A 112 -8.79 3.81 4.93
CA ASN A 112 -10.10 3.31 4.55
C ASN A 112 -11.19 3.79 5.53
N LYS A 113 -12.45 3.76 5.08
CA LYS A 113 -13.60 4.16 5.90
C LYS A 113 -13.84 3.25 7.11
N ASP A 114 -13.39 2.01 7.05
CA ASP A 114 -13.50 1.00 8.11
C ASP A 114 -12.31 1.04 9.09
N HIS A 115 -11.51 2.11 9.06
CA HIS A 115 -10.31 2.32 9.88
C HIS A 115 -9.15 1.36 9.60
N THR A 116 -9.24 0.53 8.57
CA THR A 116 -8.06 -0.17 8.03
C THR A 116 -7.20 0.79 7.21
N ILE A 117 -5.94 0.42 6.99
CA ILE A 117 -5.08 1.10 6.02
C ILE A 117 -4.75 0.15 4.87
N THR A 118 -4.75 0.67 3.65
CA THR A 118 -4.24 -0.06 2.49
C THR A 118 -2.84 0.45 2.16
N PHE A 119 -1.85 -0.43 2.20
CA PHE A 119 -0.55 -0.20 1.57
C PHE A 119 -0.64 -0.69 0.13
N SER A 120 -0.25 0.15 -0.82
CA SER A 120 -0.14 -0.23 -2.23
C SER A 120 1.28 0.01 -2.74
N SER A 121 1.73 -0.83 -3.67
CA SER A 121 3.05 -0.66 -4.30
C SER A 121 3.18 0.74 -4.89
N TYR A 122 4.25 1.45 -4.54
CA TYR A 122 4.58 2.71 -5.19
C TYR A 122 5.39 2.46 -6.46
N ILE A 123 4.81 2.83 -7.61
CA ILE A 123 5.44 2.72 -8.93
C ILE A 123 5.33 4.10 -9.59
N PRO A 124 6.34 4.98 -9.41
CA PRO A 124 6.27 6.36 -9.90
C PRO A 124 6.13 6.42 -11.41
N GLU A 125 6.88 5.57 -12.09
CA GLU A 125 6.87 5.43 -13.53
C GLU A 125 6.90 3.94 -13.89
N PRO A 126 6.07 3.49 -14.85
CA PRO A 126 6.12 2.13 -15.33
C PRO A 126 7.51 1.78 -15.88
N LYS A 127 8.07 0.67 -15.42
CA LYS A 127 9.37 0.16 -15.87
C LYS A 127 9.18 -0.63 -17.15
N LYS A 128 10.02 -0.39 -18.16
CA LYS A 128 10.11 -1.25 -19.34
C LYS A 128 11.14 -2.35 -19.10
N VAL A 129 10.84 -3.55 -19.58
CA VAL A 129 11.78 -4.68 -19.56
C VAL A 129 11.97 -5.17 -20.99
N ASP A 130 13.18 -5.02 -21.51
CA ASP A 130 13.48 -5.24 -22.93
C ASP A 130 13.11 -6.66 -23.38
N GLY A 131 12.14 -6.73 -24.30
CA GLY A 131 11.71 -7.97 -24.94
C GLY A 131 10.92 -8.93 -24.05
N ASP A 132 10.68 -8.60 -22.77
CA ASP A 132 10.00 -9.48 -21.81
C ASP A 132 8.72 -8.83 -21.28
N ILE A 133 7.62 -9.09 -22.01
CA ILE A 133 6.28 -8.60 -21.67
C ILE A 133 5.80 -9.14 -20.32
N LEU A 134 6.21 -10.37 -19.95
CA LEU A 134 5.80 -10.97 -18.69
C LEU A 134 6.51 -10.30 -17.52
N ALA A 135 7.82 -10.11 -17.62
CA ALA A 135 8.58 -9.37 -16.62
C ALA A 135 8.08 -7.93 -16.52
N GLU A 136 7.81 -7.26 -17.64
CA GLU A 136 7.22 -5.91 -17.66
C GLU A 136 5.86 -5.88 -16.92
N LYS A 137 4.99 -6.88 -17.15
CA LYS A 137 3.73 -6.99 -16.40
C LYS A 137 3.99 -7.16 -14.90
N ILE A 138 4.90 -8.05 -14.51
CA ILE A 138 5.19 -8.35 -13.09
C ILE A 138 5.72 -7.12 -12.36
N VAL A 139 6.74 -6.43 -12.91
CA VAL A 139 7.36 -5.28 -12.23
C VAL A 139 6.45 -4.06 -12.12
N ASN A 140 5.44 -3.97 -13.00
CA ASN A 140 4.44 -2.89 -13.00
C ASN A 140 3.13 -3.28 -12.31
N THR A 141 3.05 -4.48 -11.72
CA THR A 141 1.86 -4.91 -11.00
C THR A 141 1.80 -4.18 -9.65
N VAL A 142 0.70 -3.48 -9.41
CA VAL A 142 0.45 -2.84 -8.11
C VAL A 142 -0.09 -3.88 -7.15
N HIS A 143 0.72 -4.25 -6.15
CA HIS A 143 0.29 -5.08 -5.04
C HIS A 143 -0.38 -4.23 -3.97
N TYR A 144 -1.25 -4.84 -3.18
CA TYR A 144 -1.84 -4.19 -2.02
C TYR A 144 -1.87 -5.10 -0.79
N ASP A 145 -1.78 -4.49 0.38
CA ASP A 145 -1.99 -5.08 1.69
C ASP A 145 -3.00 -4.22 2.47
N ILE A 146 -4.12 -4.81 2.89
CA ILE A 146 -5.08 -4.20 3.80
C ILE A 146 -4.71 -4.64 5.21
N LEU A 147 -4.42 -3.65 6.06
CA LEU A 147 -3.97 -3.83 7.41
C LEU A 147 -5.00 -3.32 8.41
N GLU A 148 -5.28 -4.12 9.43
CA GLU A 148 -6.15 -3.78 10.54
C GLU A 148 -5.34 -3.39 11.77
N LYS A 149 -5.73 -2.30 12.43
CA LYS A 149 -5.11 -1.86 13.67
C LYS A 149 -5.49 -2.79 14.82
N GLN A 150 -4.52 -3.26 15.59
CA GLN A 150 -4.77 -4.17 16.73
C GLN A 150 -4.94 -3.43 18.05
N TYR A 151 -4.24 -2.30 18.24
CA TYR A 151 -4.22 -1.50 19.47
C TYR A 151 -4.07 -0.01 19.13
#